data_AF-A0A1G4KJ28-F1
#
_entry.id   AF-A0A1G4KJ28-F1
#
_cell.length_a   1.000
_cell.length_b   1.000
_cell.length_c   1.000
_cell.angle_alpha   90.00
_cell.angle_beta   90.00
_cell.angle_gamma   90.00
#
_symmetry.space_group_name_H-M   'P 1'
#
loop_
_entity.id
_entity.type
_entity.pdbx_description
1 polymer ?
#
loop_
_entity_poly.entity_id
_entity_poly.type
_entity_poly.pdbx_seq_one_letter_code
_entity_poly.pdbx_strand_id
1 'polypeptide(L)'
;MSGMIREAAKQLVRSLEKLPEERVKHIVSLKGSQLERYKYIAGLETGSQGSKQKPSLQDIKDIINRTSGPLGLQKDTLKKAQDVIPEEQFTAETIQEQAQSLNTILSNKYRDYYSVGDKLLKPQGNPVYYQRLMDEIEGKKKETFWTAMRTVVLGK
;
A
#
# COMPACT_ATOMS: atom_id res chain seq x y z
N MET A 1 -13.97 14.00 -21.56
CA MET A 1 -13.59 14.18 -20.14
C MET A 1 -13.67 15.66 -19.78
N SER A 2 -14.38 16.00 -18.71
CA SER A 2 -14.48 17.38 -18.21
C SER A 2 -13.11 17.94 -17.80
N GLY A 3 -12.86 19.22 -18.03
CA GLY A 3 -11.61 19.90 -17.65
C GLY A 3 -11.31 19.77 -16.15
N MET A 4 -12.34 19.78 -15.31
CA MET A 4 -12.23 19.63 -13.86
C MET A 4 -11.67 18.27 -13.45
N ILE A 5 -12.06 17.20 -14.15
CA ILE A 5 -11.58 15.83 -13.90
C ILE A 5 -10.08 15.74 -14.20
N ARG A 6 -9.63 16.37 -15.29
CA ARG A 6 -8.20 16.39 -15.66
C ARG A 6 -7.37 17.14 -14.65
N GLU A 7 -7.87 18.28 -14.16
CA GLU A 7 -7.16 19.09 -13.16
C GLU A 7 -7.04 18.35 -11.83
N ALA A 8 -8.14 17.75 -11.35
CA ALA A 8 -8.13 16.91 -10.16
C ALA A 8 -7.15 15.73 -10.32
N ALA A 9 -7.14 15.07 -11.48
CA ALA A 9 -6.21 13.98 -11.77
C ALA A 9 -4.75 14.45 -11.79
N LYS A 10 -4.44 15.63 -12.33
CA LYS A 10 -3.09 16.21 -12.29
C LYS A 10 -2.63 16.46 -10.85
N GLN A 11 -3.51 16.96 -9.99
CA GLN A 11 -3.19 17.17 -8.57
C GLN A 11 -2.91 15.83 -7.88
N LEU A 12 -3.71 14.81 -8.15
CA LEU A 12 -3.51 13.47 -7.60
C LEU A 12 -2.19 12.85 -8.07
N VAL A 13 -1.85 12.96 -9.36
CA VAL A 13 -0.58 12.48 -9.92
C VAL A 13 0.62 13.13 -9.22
N ARG A 14 0.58 14.45 -8.99
CA ARG A 14 1.65 15.17 -8.25
C ARG A 14 1.83 14.64 -6.83
N SER A 15 0.74 14.29 -6.14
CA SER A 15 0.83 13.71 -4.81
C SER A 15 1.33 12.25 -4.83
N LEU A 16 0.92 11.45 -5.83
CA LEU A 16 1.42 10.08 -6.03
C LEU A 16 2.93 10.04 -6.35
N GLU A 17 3.46 11.00 -7.10
CA GLU A 17 4.89 11.08 -7.42
C GLU A 17 5.77 11.24 -6.18
N LYS A 18 5.26 11.93 -5.14
CA LYS A 18 5.95 12.15 -3.86
C LYS A 18 6.01 10.90 -2.97
N LEU A 19 5.22 9.86 -3.24
CA LEU A 19 5.27 8.64 -2.44
C LEU A 19 6.61 7.91 -2.61
N PRO A 20 7.18 7.35 -1.53
CA PRO A 20 8.33 6.45 -1.66
C PRO A 20 7.94 5.17 -2.41
N GLU A 21 8.93 4.46 -2.96
CA GLU A 21 8.70 3.10 -3.48
C GLU A 21 8.28 2.14 -2.37
N GLU A 22 7.50 1.11 -2.73
CA GLU A 22 7.13 0.08 -1.77
C GLU A 22 8.36 -0.68 -1.27
N ARG A 23 8.44 -0.88 0.05
CA ARG A 23 9.51 -1.67 0.68
C ARG A 23 9.48 -3.14 0.27
N VAL A 24 8.27 -3.66 0.00
CA VAL A 24 8.05 -5.04 -0.44
C VAL A 24 7.50 -5.00 -1.86
N LYS A 25 8.34 -5.38 -2.82
CA LYS A 25 7.96 -5.42 -4.24
C LYS A 25 7.17 -6.71 -4.50
N HIS A 26 5.86 -6.67 -4.27
CA HIS A 26 4.96 -7.71 -4.77
C HIS A 26 4.69 -7.53 -6.28
N ILE A 27 3.95 -8.48 -6.87
CA ILE A 27 3.62 -8.58 -8.30
C ILE A 27 3.15 -7.24 -8.91
N VAL A 28 2.56 -6.33 -8.13
CA VAL A 28 2.11 -5.01 -8.60
C VAL A 28 2.46 -3.93 -7.58
N SER A 29 3.09 -2.85 -8.05
CA SER A 29 3.31 -1.62 -7.28
C SER A 29 2.02 -0.79 -7.22
N LEU A 30 1.63 -0.35 -6.02
CA LEU A 30 0.53 0.59 -5.84
C LEU A 30 0.88 1.91 -6.54
N LYS A 31 2.06 2.47 -6.26
CA LYS A 31 2.49 3.73 -6.87
C LYS A 31 2.48 3.64 -8.39
N GLY A 32 3.05 2.57 -8.95
CA GLY A 32 3.10 2.35 -10.40
C GLY A 32 1.70 2.24 -11.01
N SER A 33 0.84 1.36 -10.46
CA SER A 33 -0.51 1.14 -11.01
C SER A 33 -1.39 2.39 -10.94
N GLN A 34 -1.30 3.17 -9.85
CA GLN A 34 -2.08 4.40 -9.71
C GLN A 34 -1.56 5.51 -10.61
N LEU A 35 -0.24 5.63 -10.80
CA LEU A 35 0.32 6.59 -11.75
C LEU A 35 -0.10 6.28 -13.19
N GLU A 36 -0.06 5.01 -13.61
CA GLU A 36 -0.56 4.61 -14.94
C GLU A 36 -2.04 4.98 -15.12
N ARG A 37 -2.86 4.68 -14.11
CA ARG A 37 -4.30 4.98 -14.11
C ARG A 37 -4.58 6.48 -14.25
N TYR A 38 -4.01 7.31 -13.37
CA TYR A 38 -4.37 8.73 -13.32
C TYR A 38 -3.60 9.60 -14.33
N LYS A 39 -2.45 9.16 -14.85
CA LYS A 39 -1.79 9.86 -15.98
C LYS A 39 -2.66 9.83 -17.24
N TYR A 40 -3.28 8.68 -17.52
CA TYR A 40 -4.25 8.57 -18.62
C TYR A 40 -5.42 9.55 -18.46
N ILE A 41 -5.98 9.65 -17.26
CA ILE A 41 -7.10 10.56 -16.96
C ILE A 41 -6.68 12.02 -17.00
N ALA A 42 -5.46 12.33 -16.54
CA ALA A 42 -4.87 13.67 -16.57
C ALA A 42 -4.52 14.15 -17.99
N GLY A 43 -4.54 13.26 -18.99
CA GLY A 43 -4.06 13.56 -20.34
C GLY A 43 -2.55 13.77 -20.39
N LEU A 44 -1.80 13.16 -19.45
CA LEU A 44 -0.35 13.12 -19.45
C LEU A 44 0.06 11.83 -20.16
N GLU A 45 0.70 11.96 -21.32
CA GLU A 45 1.24 10.84 -22.08
C GLU A 45 2.11 9.95 -21.16
N THR A 46 1.71 8.70 -21.01
CA THR A 46 2.56 7.66 -20.43
C THR A 46 3.65 7.33 -21.44
N GLY A 47 4.75 8.07 -21.39
CA GLY A 47 5.99 7.67 -22.04
C GLY A 47 6.46 6.33 -21.47
N SER A 48 6.12 5.25 -22.18
CA SER A 48 6.75 3.93 -22.23
C SER A 48 7.59 3.47 -21.03
N GLN A 49 7.10 2.47 -20.28
CA GLN A 49 7.85 1.25 -19.93
C GLN A 49 6.86 0.20 -19.41
N GLY A 50 6.52 -0.75 -20.27
CA GLY A 50 5.58 -1.82 -19.96
C GLY A 50 4.69 -2.12 -21.14
N SER A 51 5.29 -2.67 -22.20
CA SER A 51 4.53 -3.38 -23.23
C SER A 51 3.78 -4.54 -22.58
N LYS A 52 2.62 -4.27 -21.98
CA LYS A 52 1.51 -5.22 -22.05
C LYS A 52 1.08 -5.17 -23.51
N GLN A 53 1.78 -5.94 -24.35
CA GLN A 53 1.22 -6.36 -25.63
C GLN A 53 -0.19 -6.84 -25.30
N LYS A 54 -1.21 -6.10 -25.76
CA LYS A 54 -2.55 -6.67 -25.81
C LYS A 54 -2.38 -8.00 -26.54
N PRO A 55 -2.76 -9.15 -25.95
CA PRO A 55 -2.54 -10.43 -26.59
C PRO A 55 -3.12 -10.36 -28.00
N SER A 56 -2.34 -10.77 -28.98
CA SER A 56 -2.78 -10.75 -30.36
C SER A 56 -4.04 -11.61 -30.49
N LEU A 57 -4.86 -11.37 -31.52
CA LEU A 57 -6.03 -12.22 -31.78
C LEU A 57 -5.65 -13.71 -31.94
N GLN A 58 -4.38 -13.99 -32.26
CA GLN A 58 -3.82 -15.35 -32.32
C GLN A 58 -3.55 -15.90 -30.92
N ASP A 59 -2.96 -15.10 -30.01
CA ASP A 59 -2.75 -15.50 -28.62
C ASP A 59 -4.06 -15.77 -27.88
N ILE A 60 -5.10 -14.95 -28.16
CA ILE A 60 -6.45 -15.14 -27.61
C ILE A 60 -7.05 -16.46 -28.12
N LYS A 61 -6.86 -16.79 -29.40
CA LYS A 61 -7.32 -18.06 -29.99
C LYS A 61 -6.57 -19.26 -29.42
N ASP A 62 -5.27 -19.16 -29.22
CA ASP A 62 -4.45 -20.23 -28.64
C ASP A 62 -4.75 -20.47 -27.16
N ILE A 63 -5.03 -19.41 -26.39
CA ILE A 63 -5.51 -19.54 -25.01
C ILE A 63 -6.86 -20.24 -24.99
N ILE A 64 -7.82 -19.82 -25.82
CA ILE A 64 -9.16 -20.44 -25.90
C ILE A 64 -9.05 -21.92 -26.25
N ASN A 65 -8.18 -22.29 -27.19
CA ASN A 65 -7.96 -23.68 -27.61
C ASN A 65 -7.17 -24.51 -26.58
N ARG A 66 -6.31 -23.88 -25.76
CA ARG A 66 -5.60 -24.54 -24.65
C ARG A 66 -6.46 -24.68 -23.39
N THR A 67 -7.42 -23.79 -23.16
CA THR A 67 -8.30 -23.80 -21.98
C THR A 67 -9.64 -24.50 -22.22
N SER A 68 -9.93 -24.96 -23.44
CA SER A 68 -11.18 -25.68 -23.79
C SER A 68 -11.24 -27.14 -23.30
N GLY A 69 -10.43 -27.52 -22.32
CA GLY A 69 -10.57 -28.76 -21.55
C GLY A 69 -10.14 -28.56 -20.08
N PRO A 70 -10.44 -29.52 -19.21
CA PRO A 70 -11.66 -29.69 -18.42
C PRO A 70 -11.75 -28.71 -17.22
N LEU A 71 -11.46 -27.42 -17.39
CA LEU A 71 -11.76 -26.39 -16.37
C LEU A 71 -12.94 -25.47 -16.72
N GLY A 72 -13.65 -25.73 -17.81
CA GLY A 72 -15.09 -25.46 -17.99
C GLY A 72 -15.67 -24.12 -17.50
N LEU A 73 -14.91 -23.02 -17.52
CA LEU A 73 -15.48 -21.70 -17.21
C LEU A 73 -16.33 -21.28 -18.40
N GLN A 74 -17.65 -21.39 -18.23
CA GLN A 74 -18.65 -21.01 -19.21
C GLN A 74 -18.40 -19.57 -19.65
N LYS A 75 -18.45 -19.27 -20.95
CA LYS A 75 -18.31 -17.90 -21.47
C LYS A 75 -19.29 -16.93 -20.80
N ASP A 76 -20.41 -17.44 -20.33
CA ASP A 76 -21.44 -16.69 -19.61
C ASP A 76 -21.03 -16.33 -18.18
N THR A 77 -20.21 -17.14 -17.50
CA THR A 77 -19.66 -16.77 -16.18
C THR A 77 -18.57 -15.72 -16.30
N LEU A 78 -17.75 -15.77 -17.35
CA LEU A 78 -16.76 -14.74 -17.66
C LEU A 78 -17.42 -13.40 -18.02
N LYS A 79 -18.48 -13.42 -18.85
CA LYS A 79 -19.25 -12.22 -19.17
C LYS A 79 -19.92 -11.62 -17.93
N LYS A 80 -20.60 -12.43 -17.12
CA LYS A 80 -21.18 -11.98 -15.85
C LYS A 80 -20.12 -11.41 -14.90
N ALA A 81 -18.95 -12.02 -14.81
CA ALA A 81 -17.86 -11.49 -14.00
C ALA A 81 -17.37 -10.13 -14.52
N GLN A 82 -17.33 -9.95 -15.85
CA GLN A 82 -16.93 -8.71 -16.49
C GLN A 82 -17.98 -7.60 -16.32
N ASP A 83 -19.27 -7.94 -16.36
CA ASP A 83 -20.40 -7.03 -16.11
C ASP A 83 -20.54 -6.64 -14.63
N VAL A 84 -20.02 -7.45 -13.71
CA VAL A 84 -19.99 -7.19 -12.26
C VAL A 84 -18.78 -6.35 -11.85
N ILE A 85 -17.78 -6.16 -12.73
CA ILE A 85 -16.71 -5.20 -12.47
C ILE A 85 -17.34 -3.81 -12.59
N PRO A 86 -17.47 -3.05 -11.48
CA PRO A 86 -18.04 -1.72 -11.57
C PRO A 86 -17.17 -0.88 -12.51
N GLU A 87 -17.77 -0.31 -13.56
CA GLU A 87 -17.06 0.69 -14.37
C GLU A 87 -16.68 1.84 -13.44
N GLU A 88 -15.38 2.07 -13.24
CA GLU A 88 -14.87 3.16 -12.41
C GLU A 88 -15.33 4.50 -13.00
N GLN A 89 -16.40 5.07 -12.44
CA GLN A 89 -16.87 6.40 -12.82
C GLN A 89 -15.98 7.45 -12.19
N PHE A 90 -15.02 7.96 -12.97
CA PHE A 90 -14.16 9.05 -12.56
C PHE A 90 -14.93 10.37 -12.51
N THR A 91 -15.45 10.70 -11.33
CA THR A 91 -16.01 12.02 -11.04
C THR A 91 -14.91 12.94 -10.49
N ALA A 92 -15.06 14.25 -10.65
CA ALA A 92 -14.08 15.20 -10.11
C ALA A 92 -14.02 15.11 -8.56
N GLU A 93 -15.19 14.92 -7.93
CA GLU A 93 -15.33 14.80 -6.47
C GLU A 93 -14.57 13.59 -5.93
N THR A 94 -14.77 12.40 -6.51
CA THR A 94 -14.10 11.17 -6.05
C THR A 94 -12.57 11.26 -6.20
N ILE A 95 -12.08 11.88 -7.28
CA ILE A 95 -10.64 12.11 -7.47
C ILE A 95 -10.09 13.10 -6.42
N GLN A 96 -10.86 14.13 -6.08
CA GLN A 96 -10.47 15.09 -5.05
C GLN A 96 -10.45 14.45 -3.65
N GLU A 97 -11.44 13.63 -3.30
CA GLU A 97 -11.47 12.86 -2.04
C GLU A 97 -10.26 11.92 -1.94
N GLN A 98 -9.91 11.25 -3.04
CA GLN A 98 -8.71 10.42 -3.13
C GLN A 98 -7.44 11.26 -2.93
N ALA A 99 -7.36 12.45 -3.51
CA ALA A 99 -6.22 13.35 -3.30
C ALA A 99 -6.12 13.82 -1.83
N GLN A 100 -7.23 14.14 -1.19
CA GLN A 100 -7.28 14.55 0.21
C GLN A 100 -6.86 13.42 1.17
N SER A 101 -7.38 12.21 0.96
CA SER A 101 -7.00 11.04 1.75
C SER A 101 -5.50 10.73 1.60
N LEU A 102 -4.96 10.80 0.38
CA LEU A 102 -3.54 10.59 0.12
C LEU A 102 -2.66 11.66 0.78
N ASN A 103 -3.06 12.93 0.71
CA ASN A 103 -2.35 14.01 1.41
C ASN A 103 -2.41 13.83 2.94
N THR A 104 -3.53 13.32 3.47
CA THR A 104 -3.65 13.00 4.90
C THR A 104 -2.66 11.92 5.31
N ILE A 105 -2.52 10.85 4.51
CA ILE A 105 -1.54 9.79 4.74
C ILE A 105 -0.11 10.35 4.68
N LEU A 106 0.21 11.14 3.65
CA LEU A 106 1.52 11.77 3.47
C LEU A 106 1.89 12.72 4.63
N SER A 107 0.90 13.45 5.14
CA SER A 107 1.12 14.42 6.23
C SER A 107 1.50 13.77 7.56
N ASN A 108 1.35 12.44 7.70
CA ASN A 108 1.55 11.72 8.96
C ASN A 108 0.77 12.31 10.15
N LYS A 109 -0.28 13.12 9.89
CA LYS A 109 -1.04 13.87 10.91
C LYS A 109 -1.44 13.00 12.10
N TYR A 110 -1.94 11.80 11.87
CA TYR A 110 -2.38 10.90 12.95
C TYR A 110 -1.24 10.22 13.70
N ARG A 111 -0.11 9.97 13.03
CA ARG A 111 1.10 9.47 13.71
C ARG A 111 1.60 10.52 14.71
N ASP A 112 1.59 11.78 14.32
CA ASP A 112 2.05 12.88 15.17
C ASP A 112 1.03 13.21 16.26
N TYR A 113 -0.26 13.22 15.91
CA TYR A 113 -1.35 13.50 16.85
C TYR A 113 -1.52 12.41 17.91
N TYR A 114 -1.37 11.14 17.52
CA TYR A 114 -1.39 9.98 18.42
C TYR A 114 0.00 9.38 18.59
N SER A 115 1.00 10.22 18.82
CA SER A 115 2.37 9.75 19.07
C SER A 115 2.35 8.76 20.23
N VAL A 116 2.87 7.56 20.00
CA VAL A 116 2.98 6.52 21.03
C VAL A 116 4.00 6.99 22.06
N GLY A 117 3.51 7.61 23.12
CA GLY A 117 4.34 8.15 24.19
C GLY A 117 4.91 7.07 25.10
N ASP A 118 5.84 7.47 25.96
CA ASP A 118 6.50 6.59 26.94
C ASP A 118 5.54 5.77 27.79
N LYS A 119 4.30 6.24 28.01
CA LYS A 119 3.26 5.50 28.74
C LYS A 119 2.80 4.20 28.06
N LEU A 120 2.89 4.13 26.72
CA LEU A 120 2.57 2.94 25.95
C LEU A 120 3.82 2.10 25.66
N LEU A 121 4.98 2.75 25.52
CA LEU A 121 6.24 2.06 25.24
C LEU A 121 6.84 1.42 26.49
N LYS A 122 6.62 2.01 27.68
CA LYS A 122 7.19 1.55 28.94
C LYS A 122 6.07 1.13 29.91
N PRO A 123 6.20 -0.02 30.57
CA PRO A 123 5.22 -0.44 31.57
C PRO A 123 5.26 0.51 32.78
N GLN A 124 4.08 0.87 33.32
CA GLN A 124 4.01 1.73 34.51
C GLN A 124 4.57 1.06 35.77
N GLY A 125 4.51 -0.28 35.86
CA GLY A 125 4.90 -1.02 37.07
C GLY A 125 6.41 -1.06 37.31
N ASN A 126 7.19 -1.50 36.32
CA ASN A 126 8.65 -1.55 36.42
C ASN A 126 9.33 -1.08 35.12
N PRO A 127 9.46 0.25 34.92
CA PRO A 127 10.10 0.81 33.74
C PRO A 127 11.61 0.51 33.68
N VAL A 128 12.26 0.31 34.84
CA VAL A 128 13.70 0.00 34.93
C VAL A 128 14.00 -1.40 34.41
N TYR A 129 13.16 -2.38 34.74
CA TYR A 129 13.26 -3.74 34.21
C TYR A 129 13.08 -3.77 32.70
N TYR A 130 12.09 -3.05 32.18
CA TYR A 130 11.88 -2.94 30.74
C TYR A 130 13.09 -2.32 30.03
N GLN A 131 13.63 -1.21 30.54
CA GLN A 131 14.81 -0.58 29.95
C GLN A 131 16.01 -1.52 29.94
N ARG A 132 16.20 -2.33 30.98
CA ARG A 132 17.25 -3.35 31.03
C ARG A 132 17.11 -4.41 29.94
N LEU A 133 15.90 -4.96 29.76
CA LEU A 133 15.64 -5.94 28.70
C LEU A 133 15.96 -5.34 27.32
N MET A 134 15.57 -4.08 27.11
CA MET A 134 15.87 -3.37 25.86
C MET A 134 17.38 -3.15 25.68
N ASP A 135 18.11 -2.75 26.73
CA ASP A 135 19.56 -2.55 26.70
C ASP A 135 20.34 -3.86 26.43
N GLU A 136 19.82 -5.00 26.89
CA GLU A 136 20.39 -6.33 26.63
C GLU A 136 20.15 -6.78 25.17
N ILE A 137 18.92 -6.59 24.65
CA ILE A 137 18.58 -6.88 23.25
C ILE A 137 19.41 -6.02 22.30
N GLU A 138 19.61 -4.75 22.62
CA GLU A 138 20.43 -3.82 21.85
C GLU A 138 21.95 -4.03 22.05
N GLY A 139 22.35 -4.94 22.95
CA GLY A 139 23.75 -5.31 23.18
C GLY A 139 24.57 -4.27 23.97
N LYS A 140 23.92 -3.28 24.59
CA LYS A 140 24.57 -2.15 25.27
C LYS A 140 25.14 -2.53 26.64
N LYS A 141 24.48 -3.43 27.39
CA LYS A 141 24.94 -3.91 28.71
C LYS A 141 24.51 -5.35 28.93
N LYS A 142 25.48 -6.22 29.24
CA LYS A 142 25.24 -7.57 29.79
C LYS A 142 25.55 -7.52 31.29
N GLU A 143 24.55 -7.72 32.12
CA GLU A 143 24.79 -7.87 33.57
C GLU A 143 25.08 -9.31 33.95
N THR A 144 25.72 -9.48 35.12
CA THR A 144 26.05 -10.78 35.68
C THR A 144 24.78 -11.44 36.23
N PHE A 145 24.60 -12.75 36.00
CA PHE A 145 23.41 -13.55 36.32
C PHE A 145 22.76 -13.29 37.70
N TRP A 146 23.60 -12.93 38.69
CA TRP A 146 23.18 -12.65 40.07
C TRP A 146 22.33 -11.38 40.22
N THR A 147 22.64 -10.33 39.46
CA THR A 147 21.91 -9.05 39.50
C THR A 147 20.52 -9.20 38.87
N ALA A 148 20.43 -10.00 37.79
CA ALA A 148 19.18 -10.34 37.14
C ALA A 148 18.22 -11.10 38.08
N MET A 149 18.73 -12.12 38.79
CA MET A 149 17.96 -12.87 39.79
C MET A 149 17.45 -12.00 40.93
N ARG A 150 18.32 -11.13 41.48
CA ARG A 150 17.93 -10.21 42.56
C ARG A 150 16.78 -9.29 42.14
N THR A 151 16.79 -8.84 40.90
CA THR A 151 15.76 -7.91 40.41
C THR A 151 14.40 -8.59 40.20
N VAL A 152 14.39 -9.82 39.68
CA VAL A 152 13.13 -10.58 39.49
C VAL A 152 12.44 -10.85 40.83
N VAL A 153 13.22 -11.13 41.87
CA VAL A 153 12.68 -11.44 43.21
C VAL A 153 12.24 -10.18 43.98
N LEU A 154 12.96 -9.06 43.83
CA LEU A 154 12.69 -7.84 44.61
C LEU A 154 11.82 -6.81 43.91
N GLY A 155 11.53 -6.98 42.61
CA GLY A 155 10.68 -6.08 41.84
C GLY A 155 11.22 -4.66 41.67
N LYS A 156 12.49 -4.42 42.01
CA LYS A 156 13.24 -3.16 41.83
C LYS A 156 14.46 -3.42 40.96
#